data_AF-A0A3N5R8C3-F1
#
_entry.id   AF-A0A3N5R8C3-F1
#
_cell.length_a   1.000
_cell.length_b   1.000
_cell.length_c   1.000
_cell.angle_alpha   90.00
_cell.angle_beta   90.00
_cell.angle_gamma   90.00
#
_symmetry.space_group_name_H-M   'P 1'
#
loop_
_entity.id
_entity.type
_entity.pdbx_description
1 polymer ?
#
loop_
_entity_poly.entity_id
_entity_poly.type
_entity_poly.pdbx_seq_one_letter_code
_entity_poly.pdbx_strand_id
1 'polypeptide(L)'
;MKSTCAFWFFTRVGRNKKLMESNTKLMQMVRVAELYYEQRLSQVEISVMLGISRSTVSRLLADAHEQGVVEVTIHRPVEKVARLSEMIRKTLGLRDAIVVRGGETYEEVLNHVGLATAELLLSLLKDNMILGISWGVTLYHTVQSIQKTSFHGIEVIQLMGSLGQGNPATDGPELALRFAERLNGTYRIINAPALVRSKDVRDDLLQQPQIQTVIERASRAQVCLTGIGSFADEMSSLMRAGYLTNEDRTTLRSEGAVGHILSRP
;
A
#
# COMPACT_ATOMS: atom_id res chain seq x y z
N MET A 1 -29.73 18.07 -70.33
CA MET A 1 -28.58 17.14 -70.49
C MET A 1 -27.99 16.91 -69.10
N LYS A 2 -27.88 15.72 -68.51
CA LYS A 2 -28.25 14.35 -68.90
C LYS A 2 -28.80 13.69 -67.63
N SER A 3 -29.91 12.98 -67.80
CA SER A 3 -30.52 12.09 -66.81
C SER A 3 -29.58 10.92 -66.51
N THR A 4 -29.53 10.46 -65.26
CA THR A 4 -28.99 9.13 -64.95
C THR A 4 -29.92 8.45 -63.95
N CYS A 5 -30.66 7.48 -64.47
CA CYS A 5 -31.57 6.62 -63.75
C CYS A 5 -30.74 5.50 -63.09
N ALA A 6 -30.85 5.32 -61.78
CA ALA A 6 -30.24 4.19 -61.08
C ALA A 6 -31.34 3.17 -60.75
N PHE A 7 -31.42 2.10 -61.56
CA PHE A 7 -32.20 0.91 -61.25
C PHE A 7 -31.54 0.18 -60.08
N TRP A 8 -32.24 0.10 -58.94
CA TRP A 8 -31.88 -0.81 -57.85
C TRP A 8 -32.63 -2.12 -58.04
N PHE A 9 -31.93 -3.15 -58.52
CA PHE A 9 -32.40 -4.53 -58.46
C PHE A 9 -32.40 -4.99 -57.00
N PHE A 10 -33.58 -5.29 -56.45
CA PHE A 10 -33.70 -6.04 -55.21
C PHE A 10 -33.28 -7.50 -55.47
N THR A 11 -32.00 -7.82 -55.25
CA THR A 11 -31.57 -9.20 -55.04
C THR A 11 -31.64 -9.53 -53.56
N ARG A 12 -32.45 -10.52 -53.22
CA ARG A 12 -32.69 -11.00 -51.86
C ARG A 12 -31.44 -11.71 -51.36
N VAL A 13 -30.48 -10.95 -50.81
CA VAL A 13 -29.31 -11.51 -50.11
C VAL A 13 -29.82 -12.18 -48.84
N GLY A 14 -29.65 -13.50 -48.75
CA GLY A 14 -29.98 -14.29 -47.57
C GLY A 14 -29.25 -13.74 -46.34
N ARG A 15 -30.00 -13.15 -45.41
CA ARG A 15 -29.46 -12.64 -44.14
C ARG A 15 -28.96 -13.82 -43.31
N ASN A 16 -27.67 -13.78 -42.98
CA ASN A 16 -27.00 -14.80 -42.19
C ASN A 16 -27.45 -14.68 -40.72
N LYS A 17 -28.39 -15.55 -40.31
CA LYS A 17 -29.14 -15.48 -39.04
C LYS A 17 -28.24 -15.34 -37.79
N LYS A 18 -27.08 -16.00 -37.81
CA LYS A 18 -26.07 -16.00 -36.73
C LYS A 18 -25.46 -14.62 -36.46
N LEU A 19 -25.21 -13.82 -37.51
CA LEU A 19 -24.63 -12.48 -37.39
C LEU A 19 -25.65 -11.50 -36.80
N MET A 20 -26.92 -11.66 -37.16
CA MET A 20 -28.02 -10.83 -36.67
C MET A 20 -28.34 -11.14 -35.20
N GLU A 21 -28.30 -12.40 -34.79
CA GLU A 21 -28.42 -12.83 -33.38
C GLU A 21 -27.27 -12.31 -32.51
N SER A 22 -26.03 -12.37 -33.01
CA SER A 22 -24.85 -11.84 -32.31
C SER A 22 -24.95 -10.33 -32.08
N ASN A 23 -25.34 -9.55 -33.09
CA ASN A 23 -25.56 -8.10 -32.95
C ASN A 23 -26.73 -7.77 -32.02
N THR A 24 -27.79 -8.57 -32.03
CA THR A 24 -28.94 -8.36 -31.14
C THR A 24 -28.55 -8.57 -29.68
N LYS A 25 -27.75 -9.62 -29.39
CA LYS A 25 -27.28 -9.89 -28.04
C LYS A 25 -26.33 -8.80 -27.53
N LEU A 26 -25.43 -8.31 -28.38
CA LEU A 26 -24.52 -7.20 -28.06
C LEU A 26 -25.31 -5.92 -27.70
N MET A 27 -26.33 -5.58 -28.49
CA MET A 27 -27.19 -4.42 -28.21
C MET A 27 -27.96 -4.56 -26.89
N GLN A 28 -28.38 -5.79 -26.54
CA GLN A 28 -29.02 -6.05 -25.24
C GLN A 28 -28.04 -5.89 -24.07
N MET A 29 -26.78 -6.32 -24.22
CA MET A 29 -25.74 -6.12 -23.22
C MET A 29 -25.46 -4.63 -22.99
N VAL A 30 -25.27 -3.87 -24.08
CA VAL A 30 -25.08 -2.40 -24.02
C VAL A 30 -26.26 -1.75 -23.30
N ARG A 31 -27.49 -2.08 -23.70
CA ARG A 31 -28.68 -1.45 -23.11
C ARG A 31 -28.84 -1.75 -21.62
N VAL A 32 -28.60 -3.00 -21.21
CA VAL A 32 -28.66 -3.37 -19.79
C VAL A 32 -27.54 -2.68 -19.00
N ALA A 33 -26.35 -2.56 -19.57
CA ALA A 33 -25.22 -1.87 -18.97
C ALA A 33 -25.50 -0.36 -18.77
N GLU A 34 -26.03 0.34 -19.78
CA GLU A 34 -26.44 1.76 -19.68
C GLU A 34 -27.42 1.98 -18.52
N LEU A 35 -28.49 1.16 -18.46
CA LEU A 35 -29.51 1.26 -17.42
C LEU A 35 -28.93 1.03 -16.01
N TYR A 36 -27.97 0.12 -15.87
CA TYR A 36 -27.37 -0.22 -14.58
C TYR A 36 -26.29 0.76 -14.14
N TYR A 37 -25.34 1.07 -15.02
CA TYR A 37 -24.15 1.85 -14.67
C TYR A 37 -24.36 3.36 -14.80
N GLU A 38 -25.04 3.82 -15.85
CA GLU A 38 -25.29 5.24 -16.08
C GLU A 38 -26.53 5.71 -15.34
N GLN A 39 -27.63 4.95 -15.44
CA GLN A 39 -28.93 5.34 -14.85
C GLN A 39 -29.14 4.80 -13.44
N ARG A 40 -28.20 4.00 -12.91
CA ARG A 40 -28.20 3.49 -11.52
C ARG A 40 -29.44 2.68 -11.13
N LEU A 41 -30.12 2.07 -12.10
CA LEU A 41 -31.27 1.21 -11.84
C LEU A 41 -30.83 -0.14 -11.26
N SER A 42 -31.61 -0.66 -10.32
CA SER A 42 -31.42 -2.02 -9.83
C SER A 42 -31.76 -3.06 -10.90
N GLN A 43 -31.19 -4.26 -10.79
CA GLN A 43 -31.49 -5.35 -11.72
C GLN A 43 -32.99 -5.71 -11.73
N VAL A 44 -33.73 -5.44 -10.64
CA VAL A 44 -35.18 -5.67 -10.55
C VAL A 44 -35.92 -4.63 -11.40
N GLU A 45 -35.59 -3.35 -11.28
CA GLU A 45 -36.19 -2.29 -12.09
C GLU A 45 -35.92 -2.50 -13.59
N ILE A 46 -34.69 -2.89 -13.94
CA ILE A 46 -34.31 -3.21 -15.32
C ILE A 46 -35.11 -4.42 -15.84
N SER A 47 -35.31 -5.44 -15.00
CA SER A 47 -36.08 -6.64 -15.38
C SER A 47 -37.53 -6.30 -15.74
N VAL A 48 -38.16 -5.43 -14.96
CA VAL A 48 -39.53 -4.94 -15.22
C VAL A 48 -39.57 -4.07 -16.48
N MET A 49 -38.61 -3.16 -16.63
CA MET A 49 -38.55 -2.22 -17.76
C MET A 49 -38.34 -2.91 -19.11
N LEU A 50 -37.52 -3.95 -19.15
CA LEU A 50 -37.17 -4.66 -20.38
C LEU A 50 -38.02 -5.92 -20.61
N GLY A 51 -38.90 -6.28 -19.68
CA GLY A 51 -39.75 -7.48 -19.78
C GLY A 51 -38.96 -8.80 -19.78
N ILE A 52 -37.80 -8.83 -19.10
CA ILE A 52 -36.93 -10.02 -18.99
C ILE A 52 -36.72 -10.40 -17.53
N SER A 53 -36.29 -11.63 -17.27
CA SER A 53 -36.06 -12.08 -15.89
C SER A 53 -34.84 -11.40 -15.25
N ARG A 54 -34.83 -11.22 -13.91
CA ARG A 54 -33.65 -10.72 -13.17
C ARG A 54 -32.39 -11.55 -13.42
N SER A 55 -32.51 -12.87 -13.58
CA SER A 55 -31.37 -13.74 -13.89
C SER A 55 -30.84 -13.51 -15.30
N THR A 56 -31.71 -13.16 -16.26
CA THR A 56 -31.30 -12.70 -17.59
C THR A 56 -30.55 -11.37 -17.52
N VAL A 57 -31.02 -10.40 -16.74
CA VAL A 57 -30.32 -9.12 -16.52
C VAL A 57 -28.93 -9.36 -15.93
N SER A 58 -28.82 -10.16 -14.87
CA SER A 58 -27.54 -10.49 -14.25
C SER A 58 -26.57 -11.18 -15.23
N ARG A 59 -27.08 -12.07 -16.09
CA ARG A 59 -26.27 -12.75 -17.09
C ARG A 59 -25.80 -11.79 -18.18
N LEU A 60 -26.66 -10.89 -18.65
CA LEU A 60 -26.28 -9.88 -19.65
C LEU A 60 -25.22 -8.92 -19.11
N LEU A 61 -25.28 -8.54 -17.83
CA LEU A 61 -24.22 -7.76 -17.18
C LEU A 61 -22.91 -8.54 -17.10
N ALA A 62 -22.95 -9.82 -16.71
CA ALA A 62 -21.76 -10.67 -16.68
C ALA A 62 -21.13 -10.85 -18.06
N ASP A 63 -21.95 -11.15 -19.09
CA ASP A 63 -21.52 -11.24 -20.48
C ASP A 63 -20.94 -9.90 -20.97
N ALA A 64 -21.49 -8.75 -20.54
CA ALA A 64 -20.99 -7.43 -20.90
C ALA A 64 -19.57 -7.18 -20.36
N HIS A 65 -19.24 -7.67 -19.15
CA HIS A 65 -17.87 -7.64 -18.62
C HIS A 65 -16.96 -8.61 -19.38
N GLU A 66 -17.40 -9.84 -19.59
CA GLU A 66 -16.60 -10.89 -20.25
C GLU A 66 -16.24 -10.52 -21.69
N GLN A 67 -17.15 -9.84 -22.41
CA GLN A 67 -16.96 -9.42 -23.80
C GLN A 67 -16.35 -8.01 -23.93
N GLY A 68 -16.00 -7.34 -22.83
CA GLY A 68 -15.38 -6.01 -22.85
C GLY A 68 -16.31 -4.88 -23.31
N VAL A 69 -17.64 -5.09 -23.26
CA VAL A 69 -18.64 -4.03 -23.47
C VAL A 69 -18.64 -3.06 -22.30
N VAL A 70 -18.36 -3.56 -21.10
CA VAL A 70 -18.17 -2.79 -19.88
C VAL A 70 -16.75 -3.00 -19.37
N GLU A 71 -16.05 -1.89 -19.14
CA GLU A 71 -14.79 -1.85 -18.41
C GLU A 71 -15.00 -1.03 -17.13
N VAL A 72 -14.56 -1.55 -15.99
CA VAL A 72 -14.62 -0.83 -14.71
C VAL A 72 -13.21 -0.39 -14.33
N THR A 73 -12.96 0.91 -14.50
CA THR A 73 -11.72 1.54 -14.04
C THR A 73 -11.87 1.98 -12.59
N ILE A 74 -11.02 1.45 -11.72
CA ILE A 74 -10.95 1.88 -10.32
C ILE A 74 -9.76 2.83 -10.19
N HIS A 75 -10.04 4.13 -10.02
CA HIS A 75 -9.02 5.12 -9.70
C HIS A 75 -8.57 4.94 -8.25
N ARG A 76 -7.34 4.45 -8.08
CA ARG A 76 -6.70 4.31 -6.77
C ARG A 76 -5.69 5.44 -6.59
N PRO A 77 -5.55 6.03 -5.40
CA PRO A 77 -4.51 7.02 -5.11
C PRO A 77 -3.09 6.51 -5.38
N VAL A 78 -2.88 5.19 -5.27
CA VAL A 78 -1.63 4.50 -5.64
C VAL A 78 -1.96 3.27 -6.48
N GLU A 79 -1.27 3.14 -7.61
CA GLU A 79 -1.39 1.95 -8.46
C GLU A 79 -0.57 0.80 -7.88
N LYS A 80 -1.25 -0.25 -7.42
CA LYS A 80 -0.64 -1.49 -6.92
C LYS A 80 -0.45 -2.49 -8.07
N VAL A 81 0.74 -3.08 -8.16
CA VAL A 81 1.10 -4.09 -9.16
C VAL A 81 0.77 -5.48 -8.61
N ALA A 82 -0.50 -5.88 -8.73
CA ALA A 82 -1.03 -7.10 -8.10
C ALA A 82 -0.27 -8.37 -8.50
N ARG A 83 0.08 -8.54 -9.78
CA ARG A 83 0.83 -9.71 -10.25
C ARG A 83 2.19 -9.83 -9.58
N LEU A 84 2.94 -8.72 -9.49
CA LEU A 84 4.27 -8.71 -8.89
C LEU A 84 4.19 -8.88 -7.36
N SER A 85 3.18 -8.29 -6.74
CA SER A 85 2.84 -8.48 -5.32
C SER A 85 2.66 -9.97 -4.99
N GLU A 86 1.83 -10.68 -5.76
CA GLU A 86 1.58 -12.11 -5.56
C GLU A 86 2.82 -12.97 -5.84
N MET A 87 3.62 -12.61 -6.85
CA MET A 87 4.89 -13.29 -7.12
C MET A 87 5.87 -13.16 -5.94
N ILE A 88 6.08 -11.95 -5.42
CA ILE A 88 6.98 -11.73 -4.27
C ILE A 88 6.46 -12.47 -3.03
N ARG A 89 5.15 -12.36 -2.75
CA ARG A 89 4.51 -13.04 -1.61
C ARG A 89 4.79 -14.54 -1.63
N LYS A 90 4.60 -15.20 -2.79
CA LYS A 90 4.85 -16.65 -2.94
C LYS A 90 6.32 -17.01 -2.86
N THR A 91 7.18 -16.30 -3.61
CA THR A 91 8.61 -16.60 -3.69
C THR A 91 9.30 -16.47 -2.33
N LEU A 92 8.92 -15.47 -1.53
CA LEU A 92 9.51 -15.21 -0.22
C LEU A 92 8.70 -15.83 0.94
N GLY A 93 7.59 -16.52 0.67
CA GLY A 93 6.74 -17.11 1.71
C GLY A 93 6.12 -16.10 2.68
N LEU A 94 5.87 -14.88 2.22
CA LEU A 94 5.34 -13.80 3.06
C LEU A 94 3.84 -13.97 3.30
N ARG A 95 3.36 -13.50 4.47
CA ARG A 95 1.92 -13.40 4.74
C ARG A 95 1.25 -12.48 3.72
N ASP A 96 1.88 -11.35 3.42
CA ASP A 96 1.42 -10.38 2.45
C ASP A 96 2.62 -9.66 1.80
N ALA A 97 2.43 -9.14 0.59
CA ALA A 97 3.40 -8.30 -0.10
C ALA A 97 2.65 -7.29 -0.97
N ILE A 98 3.01 -6.02 -0.89
CA ILE A 98 2.41 -4.96 -1.71
C ILE A 98 3.51 -4.31 -2.53
N VAL A 99 3.33 -4.32 -3.85
CA VAL A 99 4.20 -3.62 -4.79
C VAL A 99 3.42 -2.46 -5.38
N VAL A 100 4.00 -1.27 -5.30
CA VAL A 100 3.43 -0.05 -5.87
C VAL A 100 4.19 0.32 -7.13
N ARG A 101 3.52 0.98 -8.08
CA ARG A 101 4.21 1.60 -9.21
C ARG A 101 5.13 2.70 -8.67
N GLY A 102 6.37 2.75 -9.17
CA GLY A 102 7.30 3.82 -8.86
C GLY A 102 6.80 5.18 -9.33
N GLY A 103 7.37 6.25 -8.79
CA GLY A 103 7.21 7.62 -9.30
C GLY A 103 8.35 8.00 -10.25
N GLU A 104 8.27 9.19 -10.82
CA GLU A 104 9.33 9.79 -11.62
C GLU A 104 10.49 10.26 -10.72
N THR A 105 10.17 10.63 -9.48
CA THR A 105 11.15 11.05 -8.47
C THR A 105 11.21 10.09 -7.28
N TYR A 106 12.33 10.11 -6.55
CA TYR A 106 12.47 9.33 -5.32
C TYR A 106 11.44 9.71 -4.25
N GLU A 107 11.10 11.00 -4.15
CA GLU A 107 10.07 11.52 -3.25
C GLU A 107 8.69 10.94 -3.56
N GLU A 108 8.31 10.88 -4.85
CA GLU A 108 7.06 10.26 -5.27
C GLU A 108 7.02 8.76 -4.96
N VAL A 109 8.14 8.05 -5.15
CA VAL A 109 8.27 6.64 -4.75
C VAL A 109 8.00 6.49 -3.25
N LEU A 110 8.62 7.33 -2.41
CA LEU A 110 8.41 7.30 -0.96
C LEU A 110 6.96 7.61 -0.58
N ASN A 111 6.31 8.56 -1.27
CA ASN A 111 4.89 8.87 -1.06
C ASN A 111 3.98 7.68 -1.43
N HIS A 112 4.22 7.02 -2.57
CA HIS A 112 3.45 5.83 -2.97
C HIS A 112 3.62 4.68 -1.96
N VAL A 113 4.86 4.44 -1.50
CA VAL A 113 5.14 3.44 -0.46
C VAL A 113 4.48 3.83 0.85
N GLY A 114 4.55 5.09 1.26
CA GLY A 114 3.92 5.60 2.48
C GLY A 114 2.41 5.41 2.50
N LEU A 115 1.73 5.74 1.39
CA LEU A 115 0.29 5.54 1.22
C LEU A 115 -0.11 4.07 1.32
N ALA A 116 0.58 3.19 0.58
CA ALA A 116 0.31 1.76 0.61
C ALA A 116 0.60 1.12 1.98
N THR A 117 1.66 1.58 2.65
CA THR A 117 2.03 1.11 3.99
C THR A 117 1.02 1.58 5.03
N ALA A 118 0.55 2.83 4.94
CA ALA A 118 -0.48 3.36 5.82
C ALA A 118 -1.79 2.57 5.70
N GLU A 119 -2.25 2.30 4.48
CA GLU A 119 -3.45 1.49 4.24
C GLU A 119 -3.31 0.08 4.85
N LEU A 120 -2.18 -0.59 4.62
CA LEU A 120 -1.92 -1.91 5.18
C LEU A 120 -1.86 -1.86 6.72
N LEU A 121 -1.12 -0.91 7.28
CA LEU A 121 -0.98 -0.75 8.73
C LEU A 121 -2.34 -0.57 9.41
N LEU A 122 -3.18 0.33 8.87
CA LEU A 122 -4.51 0.59 9.41
C LEU A 122 -5.43 -0.64 9.34
N SER A 123 -5.25 -1.50 8.34
CA SER A 123 -5.99 -2.78 8.26
C SER A 123 -5.55 -3.83 9.29
N LEU A 124 -4.33 -3.70 9.82
CA LEU A 124 -3.75 -4.63 10.79
C LEU A 124 -4.01 -4.21 12.25
N LEU A 125 -4.08 -2.90 12.50
CA LEU A 125 -4.27 -2.33 13.83
C LEU A 125 -5.69 -2.57 14.35
N LYS A 126 -5.78 -2.74 15.67
CA LYS A 126 -7.02 -2.83 16.46
C LYS A 126 -6.83 -2.06 17.76
N ASP A 127 -7.93 -1.75 18.43
CA ASP A 127 -7.89 -1.10 19.74
C ASP A 127 -7.00 -1.87 20.73
N ASN A 128 -6.31 -1.11 21.60
CA ASN A 128 -5.40 -1.62 22.64
C ASN A 128 -4.17 -2.38 22.12
N MET A 129 -3.77 -2.16 20.86
CA MET A 129 -2.53 -2.71 20.31
C MET A 129 -1.33 -1.78 20.56
N ILE A 130 -0.16 -2.42 20.64
CA ILE A 130 1.14 -1.78 20.68
C ILE A 130 1.74 -1.83 19.27
N LEU A 131 2.01 -0.66 18.70
CA LEU A 131 2.72 -0.48 17.44
C LEU A 131 4.19 -0.16 17.74
N GLY A 132 5.07 -1.12 17.49
CA GLY A 132 6.51 -0.90 17.49
C GLY A 132 6.95 -0.15 16.23
N ILE A 133 7.75 0.90 16.37
CA ILE A 133 8.32 1.63 15.23
C ILE A 133 9.85 1.72 15.31
N SER A 134 10.48 1.70 14.14
CA SER A 134 11.87 2.18 13.98
C SER A 134 11.88 3.70 13.79
N TRP A 135 12.89 4.20 13.09
CA TRP A 135 12.95 5.54 12.55
C TRP A 135 13.17 5.51 11.03
N GLY A 136 13.20 6.69 10.37
CA GLY A 136 13.59 6.84 8.96
C GLY A 136 12.52 7.44 8.04
N VAL A 137 12.96 7.84 6.84
CA VAL A 137 12.14 8.59 5.87
C VAL A 137 10.88 7.82 5.43
N THR A 138 10.97 6.51 5.21
CA THR A 138 9.79 5.71 4.81
C THR A 138 8.70 5.72 5.88
N LEU A 139 9.07 5.69 7.16
CA LEU A 139 8.12 5.79 8.28
C LEU A 139 7.50 7.19 8.33
N TYR A 140 8.28 8.24 8.04
CA TYR A 140 7.78 9.61 7.91
C TYR A 140 6.68 9.70 6.83
N HIS A 141 6.93 9.22 5.61
CA HIS A 141 5.91 9.23 4.56
C HIS A 141 4.68 8.37 4.91
N THR A 142 4.89 7.27 5.64
CA THR A 142 3.80 6.43 6.14
C THR A 142 2.91 7.22 7.11
N VAL A 143 3.47 7.87 8.14
CA VAL A 143 2.65 8.62 9.12
C VAL A 143 1.97 9.84 8.51
N GLN A 144 2.61 10.51 7.54
CA GLN A 144 1.99 11.63 6.81
C GLN A 144 0.77 11.20 6.00
N SER A 145 0.77 9.95 5.53
CA SER A 145 -0.31 9.35 4.75
C SER A 145 -1.51 8.91 5.61
N ILE A 146 -1.36 8.88 6.94
CA ILE A 146 -2.43 8.47 7.85
C ILE A 146 -3.29 9.69 8.20
N GLN A 147 -4.58 9.62 7.85
CA GLN A 147 -5.57 10.55 8.38
C GLN A 147 -5.88 10.21 9.85
N LYS A 148 -6.32 11.20 10.63
CA LYS A 148 -6.65 10.97 12.04
C LYS A 148 -7.70 9.87 12.15
N THR A 149 -7.40 8.88 12.98
CA THR A 149 -8.24 7.70 13.20
C THR A 149 -9.02 7.81 14.51
N SER A 150 -9.93 6.86 14.73
CA SER A 150 -10.74 6.74 15.94
C SER A 150 -10.40 5.48 16.75
N PHE A 151 -9.18 4.95 16.63
CA PHE A 151 -8.75 3.84 17.49
C PHE A 151 -8.69 4.28 18.96
N HIS A 152 -8.77 3.31 19.86
CA HIS A 152 -8.66 3.53 21.29
C HIS A 152 -7.51 2.70 21.87
N GLY A 153 -6.71 3.32 22.75
CA GLY A 153 -5.67 2.61 23.49
C GLY A 153 -4.49 2.14 22.63
N ILE A 154 -4.29 2.70 21.44
CA ILE A 154 -3.06 2.44 20.67
C ILE A 154 -1.87 3.01 21.45
N GLU A 155 -0.82 2.23 21.57
CA GLU A 155 0.45 2.65 22.14
C GLU A 155 1.55 2.50 21.09
N VAL A 156 2.15 3.62 20.70
CA VAL A 156 3.27 3.65 19.74
C VAL A 156 4.57 3.59 20.52
N ILE A 157 5.46 2.66 20.22
CA ILE A 157 6.69 2.48 20.98
C ILE A 157 7.90 2.37 20.09
N GLN A 158 8.98 3.08 20.42
CA GLN A 158 10.25 2.90 19.73
C GLN A 158 10.84 1.52 20.02
N LEU A 159 11.29 0.84 18.96
CA LEU A 159 11.96 -0.46 19.03
C LEU A 159 13.47 -0.37 19.25
N MET A 160 14.03 0.83 19.13
CA MET A 160 15.47 1.09 19.26
C MET A 160 15.72 2.52 19.73
N GLY A 161 16.94 2.79 20.19
CA GLY A 161 17.36 4.13 20.58
C GLY A 161 17.24 5.17 19.45
N SER A 162 17.31 6.43 19.82
CA SER A 162 17.09 7.57 18.92
C SER A 162 18.33 7.91 18.10
N LEU A 163 18.14 8.58 16.95
CA LEU A 163 19.27 9.03 16.15
C LEU A 163 19.95 10.26 16.75
N GLY A 164 19.21 11.07 17.51
CA GLY A 164 19.76 12.25 18.21
C GLY A 164 20.18 13.40 17.30
N GLN A 165 19.81 13.35 16.02
CA GLN A 165 20.17 14.37 15.01
C GLN A 165 19.15 15.52 14.91
N GLY A 166 18.03 15.43 15.62
CA GLY A 166 17.01 16.50 15.64
C GLY A 166 16.30 16.73 14.31
N ASN A 167 16.38 15.79 13.35
CA ASN A 167 15.65 15.86 12.09
C ASN A 167 14.27 15.19 12.24
N PRO A 168 13.15 15.94 12.19
CA PRO A 168 11.80 15.41 12.37
C PRO A 168 11.41 14.30 11.39
N ALA A 169 12.00 14.30 10.18
CA ALA A 169 11.69 13.31 9.14
C ALA A 169 12.38 11.96 9.36
N THR A 170 13.36 11.91 10.26
CA THR A 170 14.15 10.69 10.49
C THR A 170 14.31 10.34 11.96
N ASP A 171 13.95 11.20 12.90
CA ASP A 171 14.16 10.93 14.32
C ASP A 171 12.97 10.17 14.92
N GLY A 172 13.28 9.14 15.70
CA GLY A 172 12.28 8.22 16.20
C GLY A 172 11.30 8.80 17.24
N PRO A 173 11.71 9.70 18.16
CA PRO A 173 10.77 10.31 19.11
C PRO A 173 9.69 11.14 18.44
N GLU A 174 10.06 11.93 17.43
CA GLU A 174 9.13 12.74 16.65
C GLU A 174 8.16 11.86 15.84
N LEU A 175 8.67 10.79 15.23
CA LEU A 175 7.84 9.82 14.54
C LEU A 175 6.85 9.13 15.49
N ALA A 176 7.30 8.75 16.69
CA ALA A 176 6.45 8.12 17.70
C ALA A 176 5.30 9.05 18.12
N LEU A 177 5.60 10.33 18.35
CA LEU A 177 4.61 11.35 18.64
C LEU A 177 3.59 11.49 17.50
N ARG A 178 4.06 11.67 16.26
CA ARG A 178 3.18 11.82 15.08
C ARG A 178 2.28 10.62 14.88
N PHE A 179 2.81 9.40 15.02
CA PHE A 179 2.00 8.19 14.91
C PHE A 179 0.95 8.14 16.01
N ALA A 180 1.28 8.48 17.25
CA ALA A 180 0.31 8.54 18.34
C ALA A 180 -0.81 9.57 18.07
N GLU A 181 -0.47 10.76 17.57
CA GLU A 181 -1.48 11.77 17.20
C GLU A 181 -2.43 11.29 16.10
N ARG A 182 -1.89 10.65 15.05
CA ARG A 182 -2.70 10.13 13.93
C ARG A 182 -3.52 8.90 14.33
N LEU A 183 -3.00 8.08 15.24
CA LEU A 183 -3.64 6.85 15.71
C LEU A 183 -4.53 7.04 16.95
N ASN A 184 -4.72 8.28 17.41
CA ASN A 184 -5.48 8.60 18.63
C ASN A 184 -4.96 7.80 19.85
N GLY A 185 -3.65 7.69 19.95
CA GLY A 185 -2.95 6.85 20.91
C GLY A 185 -1.99 7.63 21.81
N THR A 186 -1.18 6.86 22.53
CA THR A 186 -0.05 7.36 23.33
C THR A 186 1.25 6.89 22.72
N TYR A 187 2.39 7.43 23.18
CA TYR A 187 3.69 6.97 22.73
C TYR A 187 4.68 6.76 23.87
N ARG A 188 5.68 5.89 23.62
CA ARG A 188 6.85 5.69 24.48
C ARG A 188 8.13 5.66 23.65
N ILE A 189 9.18 6.24 24.21
CA ILE A 189 10.48 6.38 23.56
C ILE A 189 11.56 5.73 24.40
N ILE A 190 12.59 5.21 23.75
CA ILE A 190 13.80 4.75 24.42
C ILE A 190 14.71 5.98 24.56
N ASN A 191 14.85 6.48 25.79
CA ASN A 191 15.69 7.63 26.14
C ASN A 191 17.18 7.27 26.15
N ALA A 192 17.67 6.74 25.03
CA ALA A 192 19.06 6.39 24.79
C ALA A 192 19.39 6.54 23.29
N PRO A 193 20.66 6.79 22.93
CA PRO A 193 21.09 6.75 21.55
C PRO A 193 20.95 5.34 20.95
N ALA A 194 20.77 5.26 19.63
CA ALA A 194 20.68 4.00 18.91
C ALA A 194 21.97 3.16 19.01
N LEU A 195 23.13 3.82 18.95
CA LEU A 195 24.45 3.19 19.12
C LEU A 195 25.30 4.01 20.10
N VAL A 196 26.16 3.30 20.83
CA VAL A 196 27.19 3.86 21.71
C VAL A 196 28.52 3.16 21.43
N ARG A 197 29.64 3.87 21.64
CA ARG A 197 30.98 3.34 21.33
C ARG A 197 31.50 2.32 22.34
N SER A 198 31.00 2.36 23.58
CA SER A 198 31.46 1.50 24.67
C SER A 198 30.40 0.49 25.05
N LYS A 199 30.85 -0.76 25.23
CA LYS A 199 30.04 -1.84 25.79
C LYS A 199 29.53 -1.48 27.19
N ASP A 200 30.36 -0.87 28.02
CA ASP A 200 30.03 -0.52 29.40
C ASP A 200 28.92 0.54 29.43
N VAL A 201 29.01 1.57 28.58
CA VAL A 201 27.95 2.60 28.45
C VAL A 201 26.63 1.98 27.99
N ARG A 202 26.66 1.03 27.05
CA ARG A 202 25.47 0.31 26.62
C ARG A 202 24.87 -0.45 27.79
N ASP A 203 25.70 -1.20 28.52
CA ASP A 203 25.25 -2.05 29.61
C ASP A 203 24.66 -1.19 30.75
N ASP A 204 25.30 -0.08 31.11
CA ASP A 204 24.79 0.89 32.10
C ASP A 204 23.45 1.52 31.71
N LEU A 205 23.28 1.88 30.43
CA LEU A 205 22.00 2.38 29.89
C LEU A 205 20.92 1.31 29.95
N LEU A 206 21.25 0.07 29.59
CA LEU A 206 20.31 -1.05 29.64
C LEU A 206 19.96 -1.47 31.08
N GLN A 207 20.72 -1.06 32.09
CA GLN A 207 20.37 -1.26 33.50
C GLN A 207 19.43 -0.17 34.06
N GLN A 208 19.19 0.94 33.34
CA GLN A 208 18.30 1.98 33.82
C GLN A 208 16.84 1.49 33.81
N PRO A 209 16.12 1.52 34.96
CA PRO A 209 14.76 0.98 35.05
C PRO A 209 13.78 1.57 34.03
N GLN A 210 13.93 2.86 33.71
CA GLN A 210 13.10 3.56 32.74
C GLN A 210 13.32 3.03 31.31
N ILE A 211 14.56 2.69 30.96
CA ILE A 211 14.90 2.10 29.65
C ILE A 211 14.40 0.65 29.59
N GLN A 212 14.66 -0.15 30.63
CA GLN A 212 14.18 -1.53 30.72
C GLN A 212 12.66 -1.62 30.56
N THR A 213 11.91 -0.76 31.27
CA THR A 213 10.44 -0.73 31.19
C THR A 213 9.95 -0.53 29.75
N VAL A 214 10.59 0.37 29.00
CA VAL A 214 10.22 0.63 27.60
C VAL A 214 10.61 -0.55 26.70
N ILE A 215 11.80 -1.12 26.88
CA ILE A 215 12.25 -2.28 26.09
C ILE A 215 11.35 -3.50 26.33
N GLU A 216 11.01 -3.79 27.60
CA GLU A 216 10.07 -4.85 27.95
C GLU A 216 8.68 -4.62 27.35
N ARG A 217 8.20 -3.37 27.36
CA ARG A 217 6.94 -3.02 26.71
C ARG A 217 7.02 -3.18 25.20
N ALA A 218 8.13 -2.79 24.57
CA ALA A 218 8.36 -2.90 23.14
C ALA A 218 8.37 -4.37 22.67
N SER A 219 8.85 -5.28 23.51
CA SER A 219 8.83 -6.73 23.23
C SER A 219 7.41 -7.31 23.09
N ARG A 220 6.38 -6.58 23.56
CA ARG A 220 4.96 -6.97 23.47
C ARG A 220 4.25 -6.37 22.25
N ALA A 221 4.97 -5.67 21.36
CA ALA A 221 4.40 -5.11 20.15
C ALA A 221 3.72 -6.18 19.29
N GLN A 222 2.46 -5.96 18.93
CA GLN A 222 1.70 -6.85 18.05
C GLN A 222 1.98 -6.56 16.58
N VAL A 223 2.37 -5.33 16.26
CA VAL A 223 2.78 -4.90 14.92
C VAL A 223 4.09 -4.12 15.05
N CYS A 224 5.06 -4.44 14.19
CA CYS A 224 6.33 -3.70 14.09
C CYS A 224 6.44 -3.09 12.69
N LEU A 225 6.55 -1.76 12.62
CA LEU A 225 6.80 -1.02 11.39
C LEU A 225 8.27 -0.58 11.36
N THR A 226 9.04 -1.13 10.41
CA THR A 226 10.46 -0.82 10.25
C THR A 226 10.81 -0.61 8.79
N GLY A 227 11.76 0.28 8.54
CA GLY A 227 12.50 0.30 7.28
C GLY A 227 13.53 -0.83 7.22
N ILE A 228 14.02 -1.10 6.01
CA ILE A 228 15.19 -1.94 5.78
C ILE A 228 16.30 -1.02 5.26
N GLY A 229 17.41 -0.95 5.98
CA GLY A 229 18.57 -0.20 5.56
C GLY A 229 19.50 -1.03 4.68
N SER A 230 20.28 -0.38 3.84
CA SER A 230 21.32 -1.02 3.02
C SER A 230 22.69 -0.46 3.39
N PHE A 231 23.70 -1.34 3.46
CA PHE A 231 25.10 -0.91 3.60
C PHE A 231 25.72 -0.53 2.26
N ALA A 232 25.04 -0.78 1.14
CA ALA A 232 25.46 -0.33 -0.18
C ALA A 232 25.04 1.11 -0.48
N ASP A 233 24.10 1.67 0.28
CA ASP A 233 23.55 3.01 0.06
C ASP A 233 24.40 4.09 0.75
N GLU A 234 24.75 5.13 0.01
CA GLU A 234 25.41 6.33 0.54
C GLU A 234 24.46 7.16 1.42
N MET A 235 23.15 7.05 1.19
CA MET A 235 22.10 7.74 1.95
C MET A 235 21.68 7.01 3.22
N SER A 236 22.45 5.99 3.65
CA SER A 236 22.21 5.27 4.90
C SER A 236 22.05 6.24 6.07
N SER A 237 20.93 6.12 6.78
CA SER A 237 20.62 7.00 7.91
C SER A 237 21.60 6.82 9.07
N LEU A 238 22.22 5.64 9.21
CA LEU A 238 23.28 5.41 10.21
C LEU A 238 24.56 6.17 9.89
N MET A 239 24.91 6.25 8.60
CA MET A 239 26.03 7.04 8.11
C MET A 239 25.76 8.54 8.31
N ARG A 240 24.58 9.00 7.88
CA ARG A 240 24.17 10.41 8.02
C ARG A 240 24.07 10.85 9.48
N ALA A 241 23.69 9.95 10.37
CA ALA A 241 23.66 10.22 11.80
C ALA A 241 25.02 10.07 12.49
N GLY A 242 26.09 9.77 11.74
CA GLY A 242 27.45 9.67 12.28
C GLY A 242 27.70 8.46 13.17
N TYR A 243 26.81 7.46 13.16
CA TYR A 243 26.99 6.22 13.92
C TYR A 243 27.91 5.22 13.23
N LEU A 244 28.00 5.28 11.91
CA LEU A 244 28.90 4.45 11.13
C LEU A 244 29.81 5.34 10.28
N THR A 245 31.08 4.98 10.24
CA THR A 245 32.07 5.54 9.34
C THR A 245 32.12 4.74 8.02
N ASN A 246 32.80 5.29 7.01
CA ASN A 246 33.05 4.56 5.77
C ASN A 246 33.90 3.29 5.99
N GLU A 247 34.77 3.31 7.00
CA GLU A 247 35.56 2.16 7.42
C GLU A 247 34.66 1.07 8.01
N ASP A 248 33.79 1.44 8.97
CA ASP A 248 32.82 0.50 9.57
C ASP A 248 31.96 -0.16 8.49
N ARG A 249 31.46 0.63 7.53
CA ARG A 249 30.68 0.14 6.40
C ARG A 249 31.48 -0.85 5.53
N THR A 250 32.75 -0.56 5.27
CA THR A 250 33.62 -1.43 4.46
C THR A 250 33.86 -2.76 5.17
N THR A 251 34.15 -2.70 6.47
CA THR A 251 34.32 -3.89 7.33
C THR A 251 33.05 -4.74 7.34
N LEU A 252 31.90 -4.16 7.66
CA LEU A 252 30.61 -4.88 7.68
C LEU A 252 30.30 -5.57 6.34
N ARG A 253 30.56 -4.89 5.23
CA ARG A 253 30.37 -5.48 3.89
C ARG A 253 31.35 -6.60 3.60
N SER A 254 32.61 -6.49 4.04
CA SER A 254 33.61 -7.55 3.88
C SER A 254 33.26 -8.80 4.70
N GLU A 255 32.53 -8.62 5.80
CA GLU A 255 31.98 -9.70 6.64
C GLU A 255 30.65 -10.26 6.09
N GLY A 256 30.15 -9.74 4.97
CA GLY A 256 28.96 -10.25 4.28
C GLY A 256 27.66 -9.52 4.57
N ALA A 257 27.68 -8.42 5.33
CA ALA A 257 26.48 -7.63 5.59
C ALA A 257 25.98 -6.93 4.32
N VAL A 258 24.70 -7.15 3.99
CA VAL A 258 24.05 -6.57 2.80
C VAL A 258 23.01 -5.50 3.13
N GLY A 259 22.47 -5.51 4.34
CA GLY A 259 21.50 -4.54 4.83
C GLY A 259 21.33 -4.66 6.34
N HIS A 260 20.42 -3.89 6.93
CA HIS A 260 20.17 -3.94 8.36
C HIS A 260 18.71 -3.66 8.71
N ILE A 261 18.28 -4.18 9.85
CA ILE A 261 16.99 -3.87 10.47
C ILE A 261 17.26 -3.47 11.92
N LEU A 262 16.72 -2.33 12.36
CA LEU A 262 16.94 -1.81 13.71
C LEU A 262 18.43 -1.71 14.11
N SER A 263 19.27 -1.25 13.19
CA SER A 263 20.74 -1.21 13.32
C SER A 263 21.44 -2.56 13.54
N ARG A 264 20.78 -3.67 13.24
CA ARG A 264 21.39 -5.01 13.23
C ARG A 264 21.70 -5.43 11.79
N PRO A 265 22.99 -5.66 11.44
CA PRO A 265 23.41 -6.15 10.13
C PRO A 265 22.84 -7.52 9.76
#